data_AF-E1YG36-F1
#
_entry.id   AF-E1YG36-F1
#
_cell.length_a   1.000
_cell.length_b   1.000
_cell.length_c   1.000
_cell.angle_alpha   90.00
_cell.angle_beta   90.00
_cell.angle_gamma   90.00
#
_symmetry.space_group_name_H-M   'P 1'
#
loop_
_entity.id
_entity.type
_entity.pdbx_description
1 polymer ?
#
loop_
_entity_poly.entity_id
_entity_poly.type
_entity_poly.pdbx_seq_one_letter_code
_entity_poly.pdbx_strand_id
1 'polypeptide(L)'
;MVGAMTIDNESGVEKYNSSFGGAAVLNGDIDADTTTTGRIKWNTPLSGLAISGSFMKFKSEYPLLVGGSTSTTMEFENFVYGGGVEYTWENLFIAGEYRISDGDRTISLTGVKTNTKAENYYLMASYRFTDWFELGSYLFNLLS
;
A
#
# COMPACT_ATOMS: atom_id res chain seq x y z
N MET A 1 10.38 1.29 13.84
CA MET A 1 10.06 -0.13 14.05
C MET A 1 10.69 -0.85 12.87
N VAL A 2 11.75 -1.63 13.09
CA VAL A 2 12.38 -2.42 12.01
C VAL A 2 11.72 -3.79 12.08
N GLY A 3 11.05 -4.18 11.00
CA GLY A 3 10.45 -5.51 10.85
C GLY A 3 10.93 -6.09 9.53
N ALA A 4 11.50 -7.29 9.58
CA ALA A 4 11.78 -8.06 8.37
C ALA A 4 10.47 -8.74 7.93
N MET A 5 10.11 -8.59 6.66
CA MET A 5 9.01 -9.33 6.04
C MET A 5 9.61 -10.29 5.03
N THR A 6 9.47 -11.59 5.26
CA THR A 6 9.87 -12.61 4.29
C THR A 6 8.82 -12.66 3.18
N ILE A 7 9.23 -12.42 1.93
CA ILE A 7 8.35 -12.50 0.78
C ILE A 7 8.52 -13.87 0.13
N ASP A 8 7.43 -14.64 0.08
CA ASP A 8 7.43 -15.94 -0.59
C ASP A 8 7.65 -15.77 -2.10
N ASN A 9 8.35 -16.73 -2.71
CA ASN A 9 8.67 -16.77 -4.12
C ASN A 9 7.43 -16.93 -5.02
N GLU A 10 6.25 -17.24 -4.46
CA GLU A 10 4.98 -17.26 -5.21
C GLU A 10 4.13 -15.99 -5.03
N SER A 11 4.65 -15.00 -4.30
CA SER A 11 3.91 -13.78 -3.98
C SER A 11 3.64 -12.91 -5.21
N GLY A 12 2.63 -12.03 -5.10
CA GLY A 12 2.36 -11.01 -6.13
C GLY A 12 3.56 -10.08 -6.40
N VAL A 13 4.47 -9.93 -5.43
CA VAL A 13 5.70 -9.14 -5.57
C VAL A 13 6.71 -9.85 -6.48
N GLU A 14 6.84 -11.17 -6.38
CA GLU A 14 7.69 -11.96 -7.29
C GLU A 14 7.14 -11.92 -8.72
N LYS A 15 5.82 -12.14 -8.90
CA LYS A 15 5.18 -12.04 -10.22
C LYS A 15 5.34 -10.66 -10.84
N TYR A 16 5.19 -9.59 -10.05
CA TYR A 16 5.43 -8.23 -10.49
C TYR A 16 6.89 -8.01 -10.91
N ASN A 17 7.87 -8.49 -10.14
CA ASN A 17 9.29 -8.35 -10.47
C ASN A 17 9.71 -9.19 -11.69
N SER A 18 9.13 -10.38 -11.88
CA SER A 18 9.35 -11.21 -13.07
C SER A 18 8.93 -10.51 -14.38
N SER A 19 7.94 -9.59 -14.30
CA SER A 19 7.51 -8.77 -15.44
C SER A 19 8.54 -7.71 -15.87
N PHE A 20 9.52 -7.39 -15.01
CA PHE A 20 10.69 -6.57 -15.34
C PHE A 20 11.80 -7.41 -15.98
N GLY A 21 11.49 -8.05 -17.11
CA GLY A 21 12.50 -8.68 -17.98
C GLY A 21 13.24 -9.88 -17.38
N GLY A 22 12.60 -10.64 -16.49
CA GLY A 22 13.20 -11.81 -15.84
C GLY A 22 14.04 -11.49 -14.60
N ALA A 23 13.81 -10.34 -13.96
CA ALA A 23 14.41 -10.03 -12.67
C ALA A 23 13.81 -10.90 -11.55
N ALA A 24 14.64 -11.74 -10.93
CA ALA A 24 14.28 -12.50 -9.73
C ALA A 24 14.86 -11.84 -8.48
N VAL A 25 14.09 -11.80 -7.39
CA VAL A 25 14.59 -11.37 -6.08
C VAL A 25 15.56 -12.44 -5.58
N LEU A 26 16.81 -12.07 -5.30
CA LEU A 26 17.80 -13.01 -4.78
C LEU A 26 17.46 -13.34 -3.32
N ASN A 27 17.22 -14.63 -3.03
CA ASN A 27 16.97 -15.17 -1.68
C ASN A 27 15.69 -14.70 -0.96
N GLY A 28 14.79 -13.95 -1.61
CA GLY A 28 13.53 -13.49 -0.99
C GLY A 28 13.72 -12.45 0.13
N ASP A 29 14.94 -11.97 0.33
CA ASP A 29 15.30 -11.00 1.35
C ASP A 29 15.03 -9.59 0.83
N ILE A 30 14.15 -8.86 1.51
CA ILE A 30 13.92 -7.43 1.31
C ILE A 30 14.40 -6.70 2.55
N ASP A 31 15.43 -5.87 2.39
CA ASP A 31 15.91 -5.05 3.48
C ASP A 31 15.16 -3.71 3.48
N ALA A 32 14.31 -3.54 4.48
CA ALA A 32 13.57 -2.31 4.70
C ALA A 32 14.44 -1.35 5.51
N ASP A 33 15.15 -0.46 4.80
CA ASP A 33 16.07 0.53 5.36
C ASP A 33 15.36 1.46 6.34
N THR A 34 14.35 2.21 5.87
CA THR A 34 13.63 3.17 6.71
C THR A 34 12.15 3.18 6.36
N THR A 35 11.31 3.10 7.40
CA THR A 35 9.87 3.35 7.31
C THR A 35 9.45 4.43 8.28
N THR A 36 8.85 5.49 7.75
CA THR A 36 8.27 6.60 8.51
C THR A 36 6.78 6.64 8.24
N THR A 37 5.98 6.56 9.30
CA THR A 37 4.51 6.61 9.18
C THR A 37 3.93 7.62 10.16
N GLY A 38 2.82 8.23 9.75
CA GLY A 38 2.03 9.11 10.60
C GLY A 38 0.56 8.98 10.28
N ARG A 39 -0.27 9.10 11.31
CA ARG A 39 -1.72 9.12 11.18
C ARG A 39 -2.32 10.13 12.13
N ILE A 40 -3.29 10.89 11.63
CA ILE A 40 -4.15 11.77 12.42
C ILE A 40 -5.58 11.28 12.24
N LYS A 41 -6.33 11.20 13.34
CA LYS A 41 -7.78 10.97 13.33
C LYS A 41 -8.44 12.06 14.17
N TRP A 42 -9.41 12.73 13.59
CA TRP A 42 -10.23 13.73 14.25
C TRP A 42 -11.66 13.20 14.39
N ASN A 43 -12.09 12.99 15.63
CA ASN A 43 -13.50 12.79 15.95
C ASN A 43 -14.15 14.18 16.02
N THR A 44 -14.96 14.50 15.02
CA THR A 44 -15.50 15.85 14.88
C THR A 44 -16.56 16.12 15.95
N PRO A 45 -16.96 17.37 16.19
CA PRO A 45 -18.12 17.68 17.05
C PRO A 45 -19.43 17.09 16.54
N LEU A 46 -19.53 16.73 15.25
CA LEU A 46 -20.70 16.05 14.71
C LEU A 46 -20.66 14.58 15.17
N SER A 47 -21.68 14.18 15.91
CA SER A 47 -21.80 12.82 16.44
C SER A 47 -21.66 11.78 15.32
N GLY A 48 -20.77 10.82 15.55
CA GLY A 48 -20.52 9.72 14.64
C GLY A 48 -19.62 10.03 13.43
N LEU A 49 -19.28 11.30 13.16
CA LEU A 49 -18.38 11.68 12.07
C LEU A 49 -16.92 11.72 12.54
N ALA A 50 -16.07 10.95 11.88
CA ALA A 50 -14.62 11.01 12.03
C ALA A 50 -13.94 11.21 10.67
N ILE A 51 -12.86 11.99 10.69
CA ILE A 51 -12.00 12.23 9.53
C ILE A 51 -10.61 11.74 9.89
N SER A 52 -9.91 11.09 8.96
CA SER A 52 -8.53 10.68 9.17
C SER A 52 -7.65 10.99 7.97
N GLY A 53 -6.38 11.20 8.25
CA GLY A 53 -5.32 11.35 7.26
C GLY A 53 -4.14 10.50 7.66
N SER A 54 -3.44 9.92 6.69
CA SER A 54 -2.23 9.16 6.94
C SER A 54 -1.20 9.38 5.86
N PHE A 55 0.06 9.18 6.23
CA PHE A 55 1.16 9.06 5.29
C PHE A 55 2.11 7.95 5.72
N MET A 56 2.83 7.42 4.74
CA MET A 56 3.89 6.44 4.90
C MET A 56 4.95 6.73 3.86
N LYS A 57 6.18 6.91 4.30
CA LYS A 57 7.36 6.88 3.45
C LYS A 57 8.12 5.60 3.76
N PHE A 58 8.47 4.83 2.75
CA PHE A 58 9.34 3.68 2.92
C PHE A 58 10.44 3.66 1.86
N LYS A 59 11.65 3.32 2.31
CA LYS A 59 12.81 3.06 1.47
C LYS A 59 13.26 1.63 1.72
N SER A 60 13.50 0.89 0.66
CA SER A 60 13.99 -0.48 0.72
C SER A 60 14.99 -0.75 -0.40
N GLU A 61 15.90 -1.66 -0.15
CA GLU A 61 16.87 -2.14 -1.12
C GLU A 61 16.75 -3.65 -1.19
N TYR A 62 16.80 -4.21 -2.40
CA TYR A 62 16.81 -5.65 -2.57
C TYR A 62 17.70 -6.10 -3.72
N PRO A 63 18.39 -7.23 -3.53
CA PRO A 63 19.21 -7.82 -4.57
C PRO A 63 18.33 -8.41 -5.67
N LEU A 64 18.68 -8.09 -6.92
CA LEU A 64 18.08 -8.62 -8.13
C LEU A 64 19.11 -9.40 -8.94
N LEU A 65 18.65 -10.49 -9.56
CA LEU A 65 19.38 -11.13 -10.65
C LEU A 65 18.83 -10.63 -11.99
N VAL A 66 19.67 -9.93 -12.76
CA VAL A 66 19.36 -9.53 -14.14
C VAL A 66 19.96 -10.56 -15.10
N GLY A 67 19.12 -11.08 -15.99
CA GLY A 67 19.54 -12.10 -16.96
C GLY A 67 19.96 -13.43 -16.35
N GLY A 68 19.58 -13.70 -15.09
CA GLY A 68 19.89 -14.96 -14.39
C GLY A 68 21.34 -15.13 -13.92
N SER A 69 22.23 -14.17 -14.20
CA SER A 69 23.66 -14.28 -13.87
C SER A 69 24.27 -13.06 -13.18
N THR A 70 23.67 -11.87 -13.36
CA THR A 70 24.25 -10.62 -12.87
C THR A 70 23.49 -10.12 -11.65
N SER A 71 24.17 -10.07 -10.50
CA SER A 71 23.61 -9.49 -9.28
C SER A 71 23.69 -7.96 -9.32
N THR A 72 22.59 -7.29 -9.02
CA THR A 72 22.49 -5.84 -8.83
C THR A 72 21.57 -5.53 -7.65
N THR A 73 21.55 -4.30 -7.18
CA THR A 73 20.53 -3.81 -6.25
C THR A 73 19.43 -3.06 -7.01
N MET A 74 18.19 -3.20 -6.58
CA MET A 74 17.12 -2.24 -6.88
C MET A 74 16.79 -1.47 -5.61
N GLU A 75 16.92 -0.16 -5.72
CA GLU A 75 16.48 0.79 -4.71
C GLU A 75 15.02 1.14 -4.99
N PHE A 76 14.20 1.11 -3.94
CA PHE A 76 12.79 1.46 -4.00
C PHE A 76 12.48 2.49 -2.93
N GLU A 77 11.95 3.63 -3.34
CA GLU A 77 11.43 4.66 -2.46
C GLU A 77 9.97 4.87 -2.81
N ASN A 78 9.09 4.83 -1.81
CA ASN A 78 7.67 5.00 -2.05
C ASN A 78 7.02 5.83 -0.95
N PHE A 79 6.15 6.72 -1.39
CA PHE A 79 5.40 7.63 -0.58
C PHE A 79 3.91 7.38 -0.79
N VAL A 80 3.27 6.89 0.26
CA VAL A 80 1.83 6.64 0.30
C VAL A 80 1.19 7.69 1.19
N TYR A 81 0.14 8.34 0.73
CA TYR A 81 -0.65 9.24 1.55
C TYR A 81 -2.12 9.19 1.17
N GLY A 82 -2.97 9.51 2.11
CA GLY A 82 -4.40 9.41 1.89
C GLY A 82 -5.21 9.94 3.06
N GLY A 83 -6.51 9.94 2.87
CA GLY A 83 -7.46 10.34 3.88
C GLY A 83 -8.73 9.53 3.78
N GLY A 84 -9.48 9.53 4.88
CA GLY A 84 -10.74 8.84 4.95
C GLY A 84 -11.75 9.57 5.82
N VAL A 85 -13.00 9.24 5.60
CA VAL A 85 -14.16 9.71 6.36
C VAL A 85 -14.94 8.50 6.82
N GLU A 86 -15.33 8.50 8.08
CA GLU A 86 -16.20 7.49 8.69
C GLU A 86 -17.41 8.22 9.29
N TYR A 87 -18.61 7.68 9.07
CA TYR A 87 -19.84 8.18 9.66
C TYR A 87 -20.65 7.03 10.24
N THR A 88 -21.00 7.13 11.52
CA THR A 88 -21.84 6.17 12.22
C THR A 88 -23.07 6.88 12.76
N TRP A 89 -24.27 6.42 12.41
CA TRP A 89 -25.51 6.96 12.95
C TRP A 89 -26.50 5.83 13.23
N GLU A 90 -26.80 5.62 14.51
CA GLU A 90 -27.63 4.51 14.97
C GLU A 90 -27.12 3.17 14.42
N ASN A 91 -27.88 2.57 13.51
CA ASN A 91 -27.59 1.29 12.86
C ASN A 91 -26.87 1.42 11.51
N LEU A 92 -26.60 2.65 11.05
CA LEU A 92 -25.92 2.94 9.78
C LEU A 92 -24.43 3.20 10.00
N PHE A 93 -23.60 2.58 9.18
CA PHE A 93 -22.17 2.88 9.06
C PHE A 93 -21.81 3.18 7.60
N ILE A 94 -21.04 4.23 7.38
CA ILE A 94 -20.48 4.58 6.06
C ILE A 94 -19.01 4.91 6.26
N ALA A 95 -18.14 4.41 5.39
CA ALA A 95 -16.76 4.81 5.38
C ALA A 95 -16.23 4.93 3.96
N GLY A 96 -15.34 5.90 3.73
CA GLY A 96 -14.63 6.08 2.48
C GLY A 96 -13.17 6.39 2.74
N GLU A 97 -12.29 5.90 1.87
CA GLU A 97 -10.87 6.21 1.85
C GLU A 97 -10.42 6.53 0.42
N TYR A 98 -9.52 7.49 0.28
CA TYR A 98 -8.78 7.76 -0.95
C TYR A 98 -7.29 7.83 -0.63
N ARG A 99 -6.48 7.19 -1.47
CA ARG A 99 -5.05 7.02 -1.24
C ARG A 99 -4.29 7.14 -2.56
N ILE A 100 -3.14 7.80 -2.49
CA ILE A 100 -2.16 7.92 -3.56
C ILE A 100 -0.89 7.20 -3.10
N SER A 101 -0.26 6.45 -3.99
CA SER A 101 1.08 5.89 -3.83
C SER A 101 1.93 6.38 -4.99
N ASP A 102 3.04 7.02 -4.66
CA ASP A 102 4.07 7.44 -5.61
C ASP A 102 5.34 6.64 -5.29
N GLY A 103 5.90 5.96 -6.28
CA GLY A 103 7.01 5.05 -6.10
C GLY A 103 8.07 5.25 -7.16
N ASP A 104 9.29 5.55 -6.71
CA ASP A 104 10.48 5.58 -7.53
C ASP A 104 11.29 4.30 -7.36
N ARG A 105 11.78 3.76 -8.48
CA ARG A 105 12.64 2.58 -8.51
C ARG A 105 13.89 2.90 -9.30
N THR A 106 15.04 2.50 -8.79
CA THR A 106 16.33 2.65 -9.48
C THR A 106 17.07 1.31 -9.49
N ILE A 107 17.46 0.84 -10.69
CA ILE A 107 18.31 -0.35 -10.83
C ILE A 107 19.77 0.11 -10.88
N SER A 108 20.59 -0.25 -9.88
CA SER A 108 21.95 0.28 -9.75
C SER A 108 22.87 -0.06 -10.93
N LEU A 109 22.73 -1.25 -11.53
CA LEU A 109 23.55 -1.71 -12.66
C LEU A 109 23.38 -0.84 -13.92
N THR A 110 22.15 -0.41 -14.21
CA THR A 110 21.82 0.32 -15.45
C THR A 110 21.57 1.81 -15.23
N GLY A 111 21.37 2.22 -13.97
CA GLY A 111 20.90 3.57 -13.63
C GLY A 111 19.49 3.86 -14.11
N VAL A 112 18.75 2.86 -14.60
CA VAL A 112 17.37 3.03 -15.08
C VAL A 112 16.50 3.42 -13.90
N LYS A 113 15.79 4.53 -14.06
CA LYS A 113 14.79 5.02 -13.12
C LYS A 113 13.40 4.86 -13.70
N THR A 114 12.49 4.29 -12.92
CA THR A 114 11.07 4.21 -13.26
C THR A 114 10.25 4.79 -12.13
N ASN A 115 9.29 5.64 -12.47
CA ASN A 115 8.30 6.15 -11.53
C ASN A 115 6.98 5.40 -11.76
N THR A 116 6.31 5.02 -10.68
CA THR A 116 4.98 4.43 -10.69
C THR A 116 4.09 5.22 -9.75
N LYS A 117 2.97 5.73 -10.27
CA LYS A 117 1.95 6.39 -9.47
C LYS A 117 0.68 5.55 -9.52
N ALA A 118 0.10 5.25 -8.37
CA ALA A 118 -1.17 4.55 -8.25
C ALA A 118 -2.12 5.35 -7.35
N GLU A 119 -3.38 5.39 -7.73
CA GLU A 119 -4.45 5.99 -6.93
C GLU A 119 -5.48 4.91 -6.61
N ASN A 120 -5.97 4.85 -5.39
CA ASN A 120 -7.01 3.91 -5.02
C ASN A 120 -8.05 4.58 -4.13
N TYR A 121 -9.28 4.11 -4.26
CA TYR A 121 -10.36 4.52 -3.37
C TYR A 121 -11.20 3.33 -2.96
N TYR A 122 -11.74 3.45 -1.76
CA TYR A 122 -12.59 2.47 -1.12
C TYR A 122 -13.82 3.20 -0.58
N LEU A 123 -14.99 2.63 -0.79
CA LEU A 123 -16.25 3.11 -0.21
C LEU A 123 -17.00 1.91 0.34
N MET A 124 -17.53 2.02 1.55
CA MET A 124 -18.40 1.02 2.15
C MET A 124 -19.58 1.64 2.87
N ALA A 125 -20.67 0.90 2.90
CA ALA A 125 -21.82 1.20 3.75
C ALA A 125 -22.36 -0.11 4.33
N SER A 126 -22.78 -0.08 5.59
CA SER A 126 -23.55 -1.16 6.22
C SER A 126 -24.72 -0.62 7.04
N TYR A 127 -25.78 -1.42 7.15
CA TYR A 127 -26.95 -1.11 7.95
C TYR A 127 -27.40 -2.35 8.73
N ARG A 128 -27.58 -2.17 10.04
CA ARG A 128 -28.09 -3.21 10.94
C ARG A 128 -29.61 -3.11 11.08
N PHE A 129 -30.33 -4.12 10.59
CA PHE A 129 -31.80 -4.13 10.67
C PHE A 129 -32.30 -4.67 12.01
N THR A 130 -31.57 -5.62 12.60
CA THR A 130 -31.88 -6.26 13.89
C THR A 130 -30.58 -6.60 14.61
N ASP A 131 -30.66 -6.99 15.89
CA ASP A 131 -29.49 -7.39 16.68
C ASP A 131 -28.71 -8.58 16.10
N TRP A 132 -29.32 -9.35 15.19
CA TRP A 132 -28.73 -10.54 14.56
C TRP A 132 -28.51 -10.41 13.05
N PHE A 133 -28.91 -9.30 12.41
CA PHE A 133 -28.79 -9.13 10.96
C PHE A 133 -28.32 -7.74 10.54
N GLU A 134 -27.23 -7.72 9.76
CA GLU A 134 -26.60 -6.55 9.17
C GLU A 134 -26.32 -6.82 7.68
N LEU A 135 -26.60 -5.84 6.81
CA LEU A 135 -26.28 -5.88 5.39
C LEU A 135 -25.22 -4.83 5.10
N GLY A 136 -24.17 -5.20 4.36
CA GLY A 136 -23.13 -4.30 3.92
C GLY A 136 -22.78 -4.48 2.44
N SER A 137 -22.25 -3.42 1.85
CA SER A 137 -21.67 -3.43 0.51
C SER A 137 -20.41 -2.57 0.48
N TYR A 138 -19.51 -2.88 -0.43
CA TYR A 138 -18.29 -2.13 -0.64
C TYR A 138 -17.96 -1.99 -2.13
N LEU A 139 -17.26 -0.91 -2.46
CA LEU A 139 -16.69 -0.62 -3.75
C LEU A 139 -15.19 -0.36 -3.55
N PHE A 140 -14.36 -0.97 -4.40
CA PHE A 140 -12.92 -0.76 -4.44
C PHE A 140 -12.50 -0.52 -5.89
N ASN A 141 -11.59 0.43 -6.10
CA ASN A 141 -10.98 0.67 -7.40
C ASN A 141 -9.51 1.03 -7.25
N LEU A 142 -8.72 0.60 -8.23
CA LEU A 142 -7.31 0.90 -8.41
C LEU A 142 -7.13 1.58 -9.78
N LEU A 143 -6.58 2.78 -9.77
CA LEU A 143 -6.18 3.54 -10.95
C LEU A 143 -4.64 3.48 -11.04
N SER A 144 -4.14 2.92 -12.14
CA SER A 144 -2.71 2.69 -12.41
C SER A 144 -2.27 3.40 -13.67
#